data_AF-A0A921SYY5-F1
#
_entry.id   AF-A0A921SYY5-F1
#
_cell.length_a   1.000
_cell.length_b   1.000
_cell.length_c   1.000
_cell.angle_alpha   90.00
_cell.angle_beta   90.00
_cell.angle_gamma   90.00
#
_symmetry.space_group_name_H-M   'P 1'
#
loop_
_entity.id
_entity.type
_entity.pdbx_description
1 polymer ?
#
loop_
_entity_poly.entity_id
_entity_poly.type
_entity_poly.pdbx_seq_one_letter_code
_entity_poly.pdbx_strand_id
1 'polypeptide(L)'
;MSSINTVTTKMIVKNRSGDLLDISELVSSVTIQGDYTQGARRLDCSYMASSLDSAVPVAQIQEYNSIYFYQDNKVIFMGTIYEISKDSSNNLITFYAYDNGVVTLKNKATYNFNNVSVTEIINTIIKKYSIPCESFIKSDLKIDKIFFNQSLYDIIMSVYTILAKSTGKKYMLEWTTEGKMRIVEKGKIVLDFGFNENENLINSSYTINIDNVVNKVVIVDENYNYVKEVKDNESIKLYNVFKEYIKQGENEDATEEAKSKLKGAEKKCTLSGFGDYTCITGRAVKVKDSYTGLIGLFYIDADTHTWENGVYNIDLELNFQNIMNEVDKSETETEETSNGSNVSVSGGKEVNAEFTAYYPANDTMQGGFYDAMGNRLDPSKLTCACPKEVPFNTKIQVKGTGTSRDNLVYTCTDRGGAIKVVNGVYKIDLLMSTKAEAYAFGRRKGKALIGVTVSSSGTSSSGTGIGAKLVEEAKKHLGKKYVWGATGPNTFDCSGLTQYCHKKLGINIPRTSLEQSKSGKLVSKSNLQVGDLIFWKTTSAPVGHVGMYIGNNQFIHAPNSRSVVKIDNLNNSYYANKYVNARRYW
;
A
#
# COMPACT_ATOMS: atom_id res chain seq x y z
N MET A 1 36.65 -13.41 19.77
CA MET A 1 36.78 -13.49 18.31
C MET A 1 35.79 -14.54 17.85
N SER A 2 34.55 -14.13 17.55
CA SER A 2 33.52 -15.05 17.08
C SER A 2 33.88 -15.52 15.67
N SER A 3 33.78 -16.83 15.46
CA SER A 3 33.75 -17.47 14.16
C SER A 3 32.82 -16.69 13.23
N ILE A 4 33.35 -16.28 12.07
CA ILE A 4 32.58 -15.69 10.99
C ILE A 4 31.36 -16.61 10.74
N ASN A 5 30.14 -16.09 10.89
CA ASN A 5 28.88 -16.78 10.62
C ASN A 5 28.76 -17.09 9.12
N THR A 6 29.62 -17.98 8.63
CA THR A 6 29.59 -18.48 7.26
C THR A 6 28.52 -19.56 7.21
N VAL A 7 27.45 -19.28 6.49
CA VAL A 7 26.29 -20.17 6.34
C VAL A 7 26.26 -20.71 4.93
N THR A 8 25.99 -22.01 4.78
CA THR A 8 25.90 -22.62 3.46
C THR A 8 24.49 -22.43 2.93
N THR A 9 24.34 -21.66 1.86
CA THR A 9 23.06 -21.38 1.22
C THR A 9 22.95 -22.05 -0.14
N LYS A 10 21.74 -22.45 -0.52
CA LYS A 10 21.47 -23.01 -1.85
C LYS A 10 20.16 -22.47 -2.40
N MET A 11 20.14 -22.10 -3.68
CA MET A 11 18.95 -21.59 -4.37
C MET A 11 18.62 -22.47 -5.57
N ILE A 12 17.47 -23.13 -5.51
CA ILE A 12 16.94 -23.95 -6.60
C ILE A 12 15.71 -23.29 -7.19
N VAL A 13 15.69 -23.13 -8.51
CA VAL A 13 14.52 -22.73 -9.29
C VAL A 13 13.94 -23.97 -9.97
N LYS A 14 12.64 -24.18 -9.83
CA LYS A 14 11.90 -25.19 -10.56
C LYS A 14 11.08 -24.53 -11.65
N ASN A 15 11.36 -24.87 -12.89
CA ASN A 15 10.62 -24.33 -14.04
C ASN A 15 9.22 -24.96 -14.14
N ARG A 16 8.40 -24.47 -15.09
CA ARG A 16 7.02 -24.96 -15.30
C ARG A 16 6.96 -26.41 -15.80
N SER A 17 8.02 -26.91 -16.44
CA SER A 17 8.15 -28.30 -16.91
C SER A 17 8.53 -29.26 -15.78
N GLY A 18 8.97 -28.72 -14.64
CA GLY A 18 9.40 -29.48 -13.47
C GLY A 18 10.93 -29.65 -13.35
N ASP A 19 11.70 -29.11 -14.29
CA ASP A 19 13.16 -29.18 -14.25
C ASP A 19 13.71 -28.30 -13.14
N LEU A 20 14.76 -28.77 -12.48
CA LEU A 20 15.45 -28.08 -11.40
C LEU A 20 16.71 -27.39 -11.95
N LEU A 21 16.84 -26.11 -11.65
CA LEU A 21 17.99 -25.29 -11.95
C LEU A 21 18.62 -24.80 -10.64
N ASP A 22 19.89 -25.14 -10.44
CA ASP A 22 20.68 -24.61 -9.33
C ASP A 22 21.31 -23.28 -9.75
N ILE A 23 20.96 -22.20 -9.05
CA ILE A 23 21.50 -20.85 -9.29
C ILE A 23 22.38 -20.36 -8.14
N SER A 24 22.75 -21.23 -7.21
CA SER A 24 23.40 -20.84 -5.95
C SER A 24 24.66 -19.99 -6.15
N GLU A 25 25.52 -20.38 -7.12
CA GLU A 25 26.76 -19.68 -7.45
C GLU A 25 26.55 -18.30 -8.09
N LEU A 26 25.32 -17.99 -8.54
CA LEU A 26 24.99 -16.70 -9.15
C LEU A 26 24.43 -15.72 -8.13
N VAL A 27 23.87 -16.22 -7.03
CA VAL A 27 23.13 -15.42 -6.06
C VAL A 27 24.08 -14.52 -5.28
N SER A 28 23.83 -13.21 -5.34
CA SER A 28 24.61 -12.22 -4.59
C SER A 28 23.94 -11.83 -3.28
N SER A 29 22.60 -11.76 -3.26
CA SER A 29 21.83 -11.49 -2.05
C SER A 29 20.47 -12.16 -2.05
N VAL A 30 20.03 -12.58 -0.86
CA VAL A 30 18.68 -13.06 -0.59
C VAL A 30 18.17 -12.35 0.65
N THR A 31 16.94 -11.86 0.62
CA THR A 31 16.24 -11.32 1.78
C THR A 31 14.89 -11.98 1.93
N ILE A 32 14.60 -12.57 3.08
CA ILE A 32 13.28 -13.10 3.43
C ILE A 32 12.68 -12.19 4.49
N GLN A 33 11.44 -11.78 4.29
CA GLN A 33 10.73 -10.89 5.20
C GLN A 33 9.31 -11.37 5.46
N GLY A 34 8.82 -11.10 6.67
CA GLY A 34 7.47 -11.39 7.12
C GLY A 34 6.97 -10.35 8.10
N ASP A 35 5.65 -10.19 8.15
CA ASP A 35 4.96 -9.30 9.10
C ASP A 35 3.60 -9.91 9.49
N TYR A 36 3.20 -9.70 10.74
CA TYR A 36 2.04 -10.35 11.34
C TYR A 36 0.70 -9.94 10.69
N THR A 37 0.71 -8.88 9.86
CA THR A 37 -0.45 -8.39 9.10
C THR A 37 -0.49 -8.90 7.66
N GLN A 38 0.66 -9.31 7.09
CA GLN A 38 0.79 -9.54 5.65
C GLN A 38 0.27 -10.91 5.17
N GLY A 39 0.15 -11.92 6.03
CA GLY A 39 -0.42 -13.24 5.69
C GLY A 39 0.37 -14.10 4.70
N ALA A 40 1.47 -13.59 4.16
CA ALA A 40 2.43 -14.27 3.30
C ALA A 40 3.83 -13.70 3.55
N ARG A 41 4.86 -14.53 3.40
CA ARG A 41 6.26 -14.07 3.43
C ARG A 41 6.77 -13.81 2.02
N ARG A 42 7.71 -12.86 1.92
CA ARG A 42 8.34 -12.47 0.66
C ARG A 42 9.82 -12.79 0.69
N LEU A 43 10.33 -13.32 -0.43
CA LEU A 43 11.74 -13.47 -0.70
C LEU A 43 12.12 -12.53 -1.84
N ASP A 44 13.10 -11.67 -1.60
CA ASP A 44 13.77 -10.83 -2.58
C ASP A 44 15.15 -11.44 -2.87
N CYS A 45 15.52 -11.56 -4.15
CA CYS A 45 16.79 -12.15 -4.56
C CYS A 45 17.45 -11.29 -5.64
N SER A 46 18.77 -11.14 -5.53
CA SER A 46 19.62 -10.61 -6.59
C SER A 46 20.61 -11.69 -7.02
N TYR A 47 20.81 -11.83 -8.32
CA TYR A 47 21.83 -12.74 -8.85
C TYR A 47 22.51 -12.14 -10.09
N MET A 48 23.76 -12.53 -10.29
CA MET A 48 24.59 -12.05 -11.38
C MET A 48 24.13 -12.63 -12.72
N ALA A 49 24.02 -11.76 -13.73
CA ALA A 49 23.78 -12.16 -15.10
C ALA A 49 24.54 -11.24 -16.06
N SER A 50 25.36 -11.82 -16.94
CA SER A 50 26.08 -11.06 -17.96
C SER A 50 25.65 -11.52 -19.34
N SER A 51 25.34 -10.56 -20.22
CA SER A 51 25.15 -10.82 -21.65
C SER A 51 26.45 -10.72 -22.45
N LEU A 52 27.53 -10.24 -21.81
CA LEU A 52 28.84 -9.99 -22.42
C LEU A 52 29.87 -11.06 -22.06
N ASP A 53 29.65 -11.78 -20.97
CA ASP A 53 30.53 -12.83 -20.47
C ASP A 53 29.85 -14.20 -20.63
N SER A 54 30.34 -14.99 -21.59
CA SER A 54 29.82 -16.34 -21.85
C SER A 54 30.14 -17.34 -20.75
N ALA A 55 31.03 -17.00 -19.80
CA ALA A 55 31.33 -17.82 -18.64
C ALA A 55 30.26 -17.70 -17.53
N VAL A 56 29.39 -16.68 -17.57
CA VAL A 56 28.28 -16.52 -16.62
C VAL A 56 27.08 -17.34 -17.10
N PRO A 57 26.64 -18.36 -16.35
CA PRO A 57 25.46 -19.14 -16.70
C PRO A 57 24.20 -18.27 -16.86
N VAL A 58 23.47 -18.45 -17.97
CA VAL A 58 22.17 -17.80 -18.17
C VAL A 58 21.09 -18.62 -17.46
N ALA A 59 20.68 -18.19 -16.28
CA ALA A 59 19.52 -18.77 -15.62
C ALA A 59 18.22 -18.39 -16.36
N GLN A 60 17.58 -19.38 -17.00
CA GLN A 60 16.29 -19.23 -17.69
C GLN A 60 15.14 -19.16 -16.67
N ILE A 61 15.11 -18.11 -15.84
CA ILE A 61 14.02 -17.89 -14.89
C ILE A 61 12.86 -17.15 -15.56
N GLN A 62 11.64 -17.49 -15.13
CA GLN A 62 10.40 -16.88 -15.59
C GLN A 62 9.48 -16.62 -14.41
N GLU A 63 8.52 -15.71 -14.60
CA GLU A 63 7.43 -15.54 -13.64
C GLU A 63 6.72 -16.87 -13.41
N TYR A 64 6.22 -17.06 -12.20
CA TYR A 64 5.55 -18.28 -11.77
C TYR A 64 6.42 -19.53 -11.67
N ASN A 65 7.74 -19.46 -11.90
CA ASN A 65 8.64 -20.54 -11.48
C ASN A 65 8.63 -20.66 -9.96
N SER A 66 8.75 -21.89 -9.45
CA SER A 66 8.89 -22.12 -8.02
C SER A 66 10.33 -21.93 -7.59
N ILE A 67 10.56 -21.38 -6.41
CA ILE A 67 11.89 -21.25 -5.83
C ILE A 67 11.95 -21.96 -4.49
N TYR A 68 13.12 -22.52 -4.20
CA TYR A 68 13.45 -23.22 -2.97
C TYR A 68 14.76 -22.67 -2.48
N PHE A 69 14.72 -21.97 -1.35
CA PHE A 69 15.91 -21.45 -0.70
C PHE A 69 16.24 -22.32 0.51
N TYR A 70 17.49 -22.76 0.56
CA TYR A 70 18.00 -23.63 1.60
C TYR A 70 19.07 -22.92 2.41
N GLN A 71 19.09 -23.23 3.69
CA GLN A 71 20.25 -23.03 4.56
C GLN A 71 20.59 -24.37 5.22
N ASP A 72 21.86 -24.76 5.17
CA ASP A 72 22.36 -26.00 5.77
C ASP A 72 21.52 -27.24 5.39
N ASN A 73 21.21 -27.35 4.09
CA ASN A 73 20.38 -28.39 3.47
C ASN A 73 18.91 -28.47 3.92
N LYS A 74 18.42 -27.47 4.67
CA LYS A 74 17.00 -27.35 5.03
C LYS A 74 16.34 -26.28 4.19
N VAL A 75 15.17 -26.57 3.61
CA VAL A 75 14.34 -25.56 2.96
C VAL A 75 13.86 -24.58 4.02
N ILE A 76 14.23 -23.31 3.88
CA ILE A 76 13.78 -22.22 4.75
C ILE A 76 12.78 -21.29 4.07
N PHE A 77 12.67 -21.38 2.74
CA PHE A 77 11.61 -20.71 1.98
C PHE A 77 11.27 -21.50 0.72
N MET A 78 9.98 -21.64 0.46
CA MET A 78 9.45 -22.15 -0.80
C MET A 78 8.36 -21.19 -1.28
N GLY A 79 8.47 -20.76 -2.53
CA GLY A 79 7.53 -19.78 -3.07
C GLY A 79 7.51 -19.73 -4.58
N THR A 80 6.77 -18.77 -5.11
CA THR A 80 6.53 -18.57 -6.54
C THR A 80 7.01 -17.19 -6.95
N ILE A 81 7.77 -17.09 -8.03
CA ILE A 81 8.27 -15.80 -8.56
C ILE A 81 7.09 -14.98 -9.10
N TYR A 82 6.99 -13.72 -8.68
CA TYR A 82 5.96 -12.78 -9.15
C TYR A 82 6.49 -11.70 -10.08
N GLU A 83 7.75 -11.34 -9.92
CA GLU A 83 8.39 -10.30 -10.72
C GLU A 83 9.85 -10.62 -10.93
N ILE A 84 10.34 -10.28 -12.13
CA ILE A 84 11.74 -10.33 -12.49
C ILE A 84 12.07 -8.97 -13.09
N SER A 85 13.08 -8.31 -12.54
CA SER A 85 13.61 -7.06 -13.06
C SER A 85 15.05 -7.27 -13.54
N LYS A 86 15.37 -6.70 -14.72
CA LYS A 86 16.69 -6.78 -15.33
C LYS A 86 17.19 -5.37 -15.57
N ASP A 87 18.34 -5.04 -15.00
CA ASP A 87 18.95 -3.72 -15.13
C ASP A 87 20.31 -3.85 -15.83
N SER A 88 20.47 -3.18 -16.97
CA SER A 88 21.72 -3.23 -17.75
C SER A 88 22.85 -2.39 -17.14
N SER A 89 22.58 -1.61 -16.09
CA SER A 89 23.60 -0.77 -15.43
C SER A 89 24.47 -1.54 -14.44
N ASN A 90 23.99 -2.64 -13.88
CA ASN A 90 24.65 -3.36 -12.80
C ASN A 90 24.85 -4.87 -13.06
N ASN A 91 24.46 -5.39 -14.24
CA ASN A 91 24.52 -6.82 -14.58
C ASN A 91 23.83 -7.71 -13.53
N LEU A 92 22.82 -7.17 -12.85
CA LEU A 92 22.00 -7.92 -11.89
C LEU A 92 20.63 -8.20 -12.49
N ILE A 93 20.16 -9.42 -12.23
CA ILE A 93 18.74 -9.74 -12.31
C ILE A 93 18.24 -9.84 -10.88
N THR A 94 17.13 -9.17 -10.62
CA THR A 94 16.43 -9.24 -9.34
C THR A 94 15.09 -9.91 -9.54
N PHE A 95 14.62 -10.65 -8.55
CA PHE A 95 13.26 -11.15 -8.52
C PHE A 95 12.71 -11.12 -7.11
N TYR A 96 11.39 -11.09 -6.99
CA TYR A 96 10.74 -11.44 -5.74
C TYR A 96 9.75 -12.58 -5.91
N ALA A 97 9.66 -13.38 -4.86
CA ALA A 97 8.75 -14.48 -4.73
C ALA A 97 7.92 -14.34 -3.45
N TYR A 98 6.68 -14.81 -3.49
CA TYR A 98 5.87 -15.00 -2.29
C TYR A 98 5.77 -16.48 -1.96
N ASP A 99 5.67 -16.81 -0.67
CA ASP A 99 5.23 -18.13 -0.25
C ASP A 99 3.76 -18.38 -0.65
N ASN A 100 3.26 -19.57 -0.32
CA ASN A 100 1.88 -19.96 -0.67
C ASN A 100 0.80 -19.12 0.04
N GLY A 101 1.16 -18.27 1.01
CA GLY A 101 0.23 -17.36 1.66
C GLY A 101 -0.40 -16.35 0.74
N VAL A 102 0.27 -16.00 -0.35
CA VAL A 102 -0.25 -15.09 -1.38
C VAL A 102 -1.59 -15.58 -1.96
N VAL A 103 -1.84 -16.89 -1.95
CA VAL A 103 -3.12 -17.48 -2.38
C VAL A 103 -4.26 -16.95 -1.52
N THR A 104 -4.07 -16.84 -0.20
CA THR A 104 -5.12 -16.33 0.70
C THR A 104 -5.32 -14.82 0.60
N LEU A 105 -4.31 -14.08 0.17
CA LEU A 105 -4.38 -12.63 -0.02
C LEU A 105 -5.05 -12.24 -1.34
N LYS A 106 -4.75 -12.98 -2.42
CA LYS A 106 -5.24 -12.66 -3.77
C LYS A 106 -6.64 -13.18 -4.04
N ASN A 107 -7.02 -14.32 -3.45
CA ASN A 107 -8.36 -14.87 -3.64
C ASN A 107 -9.35 -14.18 -2.72
N LYS A 108 -10.46 -13.73 -3.30
CA LYS A 108 -11.59 -13.13 -2.57
C LYS A 108 -12.79 -14.05 -2.58
N ALA A 109 -13.61 -13.96 -1.54
CA ALA A 109 -14.81 -14.74 -1.39
C ALA A 109 -15.94 -13.95 -0.75
N THR A 110 -17.15 -14.44 -1.02
CA THR A 110 -18.36 -14.04 -0.32
C THR A 110 -18.92 -15.27 0.39
N TYR A 111 -19.22 -15.12 1.67
CA TYR A 111 -19.83 -16.15 2.51
C TYR A 111 -20.89 -15.55 3.40
N ASN A 112 -21.94 -16.31 3.64
CA ASN A 112 -22.89 -16.05 4.70
C ASN A 112 -22.83 -17.26 5.64
N PHE A 113 -22.14 -17.12 6.77
CA PHE A 113 -22.12 -18.15 7.80
C PHE A 113 -23.19 -17.82 8.83
N ASN A 114 -24.12 -18.74 9.00
CA ASN A 114 -25.14 -18.70 10.02
C ASN A 114 -24.96 -19.91 10.93
N ASN A 115 -24.60 -19.66 12.19
CA ASN A 115 -24.42 -20.66 13.23
C ASN A 115 -23.44 -21.79 12.83
N VAL A 116 -22.34 -21.41 12.15
CA VAL A 116 -21.31 -22.35 11.68
C VAL A 116 -20.10 -22.30 12.59
N SER A 117 -19.53 -23.45 12.96
CA SER A 117 -18.35 -23.46 13.84
C SER A 117 -17.11 -22.93 13.13
N VAL A 118 -16.16 -22.37 13.90
CA VAL A 118 -14.82 -22.00 13.41
C VAL A 118 -14.20 -23.16 12.61
N THR A 119 -14.29 -24.38 13.13
CA THR A 119 -13.75 -25.58 12.48
C THR A 119 -14.37 -25.85 11.11
N GLU A 120 -15.69 -25.78 11.00
CA GLU A 120 -16.42 -25.99 9.75
C GLU A 120 -16.11 -24.89 8.72
N ILE A 121 -15.98 -23.63 9.15
CA ILE A 121 -15.63 -22.50 8.28
C ILE A 121 -14.25 -22.71 7.65
N ILE A 122 -13.24 -23.00 8.47
CA ILE A 122 -11.86 -23.19 7.99
C ILE A 122 -11.78 -24.40 7.05
N ASN A 123 -12.43 -25.52 7.40
CA ASN A 123 -12.51 -26.69 6.51
C ASN A 123 -13.19 -26.37 5.18
N THR A 124 -14.24 -25.55 5.19
CA THR A 124 -14.93 -25.11 3.96
C THR A 124 -13.99 -24.33 3.04
N ILE A 125 -13.20 -23.41 3.60
CA ILE A 125 -12.22 -22.62 2.84
C ILE A 125 -11.11 -23.53 2.29
N ILE A 126 -10.53 -24.37 3.14
CA ILE A 126 -9.46 -25.31 2.75
C ILE A 126 -9.91 -26.19 1.58
N LYS A 127 -11.08 -26.83 1.71
CA LYS A 127 -11.62 -27.75 0.71
C LYS A 127 -11.96 -27.04 -0.60
N LYS A 128 -12.63 -25.88 -0.53
CA LYS A 128 -13.09 -25.16 -1.73
C LYS A 128 -11.94 -24.62 -2.56
N TYR A 129 -10.89 -24.12 -1.92
CA TYR A 129 -9.74 -23.50 -2.58
C TYR A 129 -8.55 -24.45 -2.73
N SER A 130 -8.71 -25.73 -2.37
CA SER A 130 -7.64 -26.74 -2.42
C SER A 130 -6.36 -26.28 -1.72
N ILE A 131 -6.50 -25.62 -0.57
CA ILE A 131 -5.37 -25.08 0.19
C ILE A 131 -4.67 -26.23 0.92
N PRO A 132 -3.38 -26.51 0.65
CA PRO A 132 -2.62 -27.47 1.44
C PRO A 132 -2.59 -26.99 2.90
N CYS A 133 -3.04 -27.81 3.84
CA CYS A 133 -3.10 -27.44 5.26
C CYS A 133 -2.40 -28.50 6.11
N GLU A 134 -1.51 -28.05 7.01
CA GLU A 134 -0.85 -28.89 8.01
C GLU A 134 -1.73 -29.02 9.25
N SER A 135 -2.13 -27.90 9.85
CA SER A 135 -2.91 -27.88 11.09
C SER A 135 -3.59 -26.54 11.32
N PHE A 136 -4.66 -26.49 12.09
CA PHE A 136 -5.26 -25.24 12.55
C PHE A 136 -5.97 -25.44 13.89
N ILE A 137 -6.22 -24.36 14.62
CA ILE A 137 -6.87 -24.41 15.94
C ILE A 137 -8.37 -24.65 15.75
N LYS A 138 -8.83 -25.83 16.15
CA LYS A 138 -10.25 -26.21 16.09
C LYS A 138 -11.02 -25.56 17.24
N SER A 139 -12.25 -25.16 16.96
CA SER A 139 -13.21 -24.68 17.94
C SER A 139 -14.64 -24.90 17.45
N ASP A 140 -15.53 -25.23 18.39
CA ASP A 140 -16.97 -25.38 18.15
C ASP A 140 -17.73 -24.06 18.29
N LEU A 141 -17.02 -22.96 18.61
CA LEU A 141 -17.58 -21.61 18.67
C LEU A 141 -18.30 -21.29 17.36
N LYS A 142 -19.58 -20.93 17.47
CA LYS A 142 -20.46 -20.65 16.34
C LYS A 142 -20.35 -19.19 15.92
N ILE A 143 -20.30 -18.98 14.61
CA ILE A 143 -20.12 -17.67 13.99
C ILE A 143 -21.33 -17.37 13.10
N ASP A 144 -21.96 -16.24 13.37
CA ASP A 144 -22.98 -15.59 12.55
C ASP A 144 -22.35 -14.35 11.90
N LYS A 145 -21.90 -14.47 10.65
CA LYS A 145 -21.23 -13.36 9.96
C LYS A 145 -21.31 -13.48 8.44
N ILE A 146 -21.57 -12.34 7.82
CA ILE A 146 -21.49 -12.16 6.37
C ILE A 146 -20.11 -11.60 6.03
N PHE A 147 -19.49 -12.22 5.03
CA PHE A 147 -18.27 -11.77 4.41
C PHE A 147 -18.60 -11.44 2.96
N PHE A 148 -18.40 -10.19 2.54
CA PHE A 148 -18.62 -9.78 1.15
C PHE A 148 -17.32 -9.35 0.50
N ASN A 149 -16.91 -10.04 -0.57
CA ASN A 149 -15.74 -9.70 -1.37
C ASN A 149 -14.44 -9.49 -0.55
N GLN A 150 -14.26 -10.28 0.51
CA GLN A 150 -13.09 -10.23 1.38
C GLN A 150 -12.04 -11.24 0.95
N SER A 151 -10.76 -10.98 1.21
CA SER A 151 -9.71 -11.96 0.96
C SER A 151 -9.92 -13.19 1.85
N LEU A 152 -9.44 -14.36 1.43
CA LEU A 152 -9.50 -15.55 2.29
C LEU A 152 -8.74 -15.32 3.61
N TYR A 153 -7.63 -14.57 3.54
CA TYR A 153 -6.89 -14.13 4.72
C TYR A 153 -7.77 -13.34 5.68
N ASP A 154 -8.48 -12.31 5.20
CA ASP A 154 -9.35 -11.47 6.01
C ASP A 154 -10.48 -12.28 6.64
N ILE A 155 -11.05 -13.23 5.90
CA ILE A 155 -12.11 -14.11 6.39
C ILE A 155 -11.57 -15.02 7.50
N ILE A 156 -10.44 -15.69 7.26
CA ILE A 156 -9.78 -16.56 8.25
C ILE A 156 -9.44 -15.75 9.51
N MET A 157 -8.77 -14.62 9.36
CA MET A 157 -8.36 -13.80 10.50
C MET A 157 -9.55 -13.16 11.21
N SER A 158 -10.65 -12.84 10.52
CA SER A 158 -11.88 -12.37 11.17
C SER A 158 -12.50 -13.43 12.08
N VAL A 159 -12.55 -14.69 11.61
CA VAL A 159 -13.03 -15.82 12.40
C VAL A 159 -12.14 -16.05 13.62
N TYR A 160 -10.82 -15.98 13.44
CA TYR A 160 -9.87 -16.10 14.55
C TYR A 160 -9.85 -14.88 15.48
N THR A 161 -10.25 -13.70 15.02
CA THR A 161 -10.44 -12.51 15.86
C THR A 161 -11.61 -12.71 16.82
N ILE A 162 -12.72 -13.28 16.34
CA ILE A 162 -13.86 -13.64 17.20
C ILE A 162 -13.46 -14.72 18.21
N LEU A 163 -12.73 -15.75 17.77
CA LEU A 163 -12.22 -16.77 18.69
C LEU A 163 -11.25 -16.18 19.72
N ALA A 164 -10.38 -15.24 19.33
CA ALA A 164 -9.45 -14.55 20.22
C ALA A 164 -10.19 -13.76 21.30
N LYS A 165 -11.28 -13.06 20.96
CA LYS A 165 -12.13 -12.36 21.93
C LYS A 165 -12.72 -13.30 22.98
N SER A 166 -13.14 -14.50 22.57
CA SER A 166 -13.71 -15.49 23.50
C SER A 166 -12.67 -16.23 24.36
N THR A 167 -11.44 -16.40 23.87
CA THR A 167 -10.42 -17.24 24.51
C THR A 167 -9.29 -16.46 25.18
N GLY A 168 -9.14 -15.17 24.86
CA GLY A 168 -7.99 -14.34 25.23
C GLY A 168 -6.68 -14.70 24.50
N LYS A 169 -6.67 -15.76 23.69
CA LYS A 169 -5.50 -16.21 22.94
C LYS A 169 -5.34 -15.41 21.65
N LYS A 170 -4.11 -15.32 21.16
CA LYS A 170 -3.75 -14.62 19.93
C LYS A 170 -3.34 -15.61 18.86
N TYR A 171 -3.82 -15.40 17.63
CA TYR A 171 -3.66 -16.35 16.52
C TYR A 171 -2.98 -15.69 15.33
N MET A 172 -2.31 -16.50 14.51
CA MET A 172 -1.67 -16.04 13.29
C MET A 172 -1.78 -17.12 12.20
N LEU A 173 -2.06 -16.69 10.97
CA LEU A 173 -1.86 -17.53 9.79
C LEU A 173 -0.38 -17.59 9.44
N GLU A 174 0.15 -18.80 9.34
CA GLU A 174 1.55 -19.07 8.97
C GLU A 174 1.58 -20.13 7.87
N TRP A 175 2.65 -20.14 7.09
CA TRP A 175 2.91 -21.17 6.07
C TRP A 175 4.20 -21.89 6.40
N THR A 176 4.15 -23.23 6.35
CA THR A 176 5.36 -24.04 6.54
C THR A 176 6.30 -23.86 5.36
N THR A 177 7.56 -24.25 5.55
CA THR A 177 8.56 -24.26 4.47
C THR A 177 8.23 -25.28 3.37
N GLU A 178 7.30 -26.21 3.62
CA GLU A 178 6.69 -27.11 2.63
C GLU A 178 5.47 -26.51 1.93
N GLY A 179 5.13 -25.25 2.22
CA GLY A 179 4.01 -24.54 1.61
C GLY A 179 2.63 -24.99 2.09
N LYS A 180 2.54 -25.55 3.30
CA LYS A 180 1.27 -25.93 3.94
C LYS A 180 0.81 -24.83 4.89
N MET A 181 -0.46 -24.48 4.81
CA MET A 181 -1.11 -23.54 5.69
C MET A 181 -1.17 -24.09 7.12
N ARG A 182 -0.90 -23.25 8.11
CA ARG A 182 -1.25 -23.51 9.50
C ARG A 182 -1.76 -22.27 10.24
N ILE A 183 -2.56 -22.52 11.28
CA ILE A 183 -2.92 -21.46 12.24
C ILE A 183 -2.26 -21.78 13.57
N VAL A 184 -1.47 -20.84 14.07
CA VAL A 184 -0.70 -20.99 15.32
C VAL A 184 -1.18 -20.03 16.39
N GLU A 185 -1.00 -20.41 17.65
CA GLU A 185 -1.09 -19.50 18.79
C GLU A 185 0.17 -18.62 18.82
N LYS A 186 0.02 -17.31 18.58
CA LYS A 186 1.12 -16.35 18.54
C LYS A 186 1.82 -16.27 19.89
N GLY A 187 3.14 -16.17 19.89
CA GLY A 187 3.96 -16.01 21.09
C GLY A 187 4.12 -17.27 21.95
N LYS A 188 3.53 -18.40 21.54
CA LYS A 188 3.67 -19.69 22.24
C LYS A 188 5.06 -20.28 22.10
N ILE A 189 5.65 -20.13 20.92
CA ILE A 189 7.02 -20.58 20.65
C ILE A 189 7.96 -19.48 21.16
N VAL A 190 8.60 -19.76 22.30
CA VAL A 190 9.71 -18.97 22.84
C VAL A 190 10.99 -19.62 22.34
N LEU A 191 11.81 -18.86 21.64
CA LEU A 191 13.07 -19.35 21.10
C LEU A 191 14.11 -19.48 22.22
N ASP A 192 14.91 -20.54 22.14
CA ASP A 192 16.06 -20.73 23.03
C ASP A 192 17.17 -19.72 22.72
N PHE A 193 17.26 -19.31 21.45
CA PHE A 193 18.11 -18.24 20.98
C PHE A 193 17.63 -16.87 21.49
N GLY A 194 18.56 -15.99 21.81
CA GLY A 194 18.29 -14.62 22.26
C GLY A 194 19.33 -13.63 21.75
N PHE A 195 19.08 -12.35 21.99
CA PHE A 195 19.99 -11.27 21.60
C PHE A 195 20.61 -10.60 22.83
N ASN A 196 21.92 -10.47 22.82
CA ASN A 196 22.70 -9.92 23.93
C ASN A 196 23.70 -8.88 23.41
N GLU A 197 23.72 -7.72 24.06
CA GLU A 197 24.55 -6.54 23.76
C GLU A 197 26.06 -6.82 23.63
N ASN A 198 26.58 -7.88 24.25
CA ASN A 198 28.00 -8.24 24.19
C ASN A 198 28.30 -9.47 23.30
N GLU A 199 27.31 -9.96 22.56
CA GLU A 199 27.43 -11.19 21.77
C GLU A 199 27.01 -10.97 20.32
N ASN A 200 25.71 -11.05 20.04
CA ASN A 200 25.15 -11.14 18.70
C ASN A 200 24.29 -9.93 18.31
N LEU A 201 24.08 -8.99 19.23
CA LEU A 201 23.34 -7.76 19.00
C LEU A 201 24.26 -6.71 18.35
N ILE A 202 23.89 -6.21 17.17
CA ILE A 202 24.60 -5.10 16.51
C ILE A 202 24.00 -3.76 16.94
N ASN A 203 22.67 -3.69 16.96
CA ASN A 203 21.94 -2.48 17.30
C ASN A 203 20.57 -2.86 17.86
N SER A 204 20.11 -2.12 18.86
CA SER A 204 18.70 -2.11 19.23
C SER A 204 18.21 -0.68 19.37
N SER A 205 16.90 -0.48 19.23
CA SER A 205 16.28 0.82 19.45
C SER A 205 14.94 0.68 20.14
N TYR A 206 14.67 1.62 21.04
CA TYR A 206 13.39 1.72 21.71
C TYR A 206 12.89 3.16 21.61
N THR A 207 11.67 3.32 21.10
CA THR A 207 11.02 4.63 20.94
C THR A 207 9.66 4.60 21.63
N ILE A 208 9.37 5.64 22.42
CA ILE A 208 8.04 5.90 22.99
C ILE A 208 7.50 7.18 22.33
N ASN A 209 6.29 7.13 21.78
CA ASN A 209 5.58 8.28 21.23
C ASN A 209 4.23 8.43 21.96
N ILE A 210 3.91 9.65 22.39
CA ILE A 210 2.69 9.97 23.13
C ILE A 210 1.69 10.84 22.35
N ASP A 211 1.97 11.14 21.07
CA ASP A 211 1.19 12.09 20.25
C ASP A 211 -0.28 11.68 20.13
N ASN A 212 -0.54 10.37 20.13
CA ASN A 212 -1.88 9.80 19.97
C ASN A 212 -2.45 9.25 21.29
N VAL A 213 -1.85 9.57 22.43
CA VAL A 213 -2.35 9.11 23.74
C VAL A 213 -3.73 9.70 24.00
N VAL A 214 -4.68 8.84 24.34
CA VAL A 214 -6.01 9.19 24.85
C VAL A 214 -6.17 8.42 26.15
N ASN A 215 -6.02 9.10 27.28
CA ASN A 215 -6.10 8.48 28.60
C ASN A 215 -7.39 8.84 29.36
N LYS A 216 -8.29 9.58 28.70
CA LYS A 216 -9.63 9.89 29.19
C LYS A 216 -10.62 9.96 28.03
N VAL A 217 -11.74 9.26 28.12
CA VAL A 217 -12.84 9.36 27.15
C VAL A 217 -14.10 9.79 27.87
N VAL A 218 -14.71 10.88 27.42
CA VAL A 218 -15.96 11.41 27.97
C VAL A 218 -17.11 11.00 27.07
N ILE A 219 -18.11 10.36 27.66
CA ILE A 219 -19.35 9.98 26.97
C ILE A 219 -20.36 11.09 27.18
N VAL A 220 -20.94 11.56 26.08
CA VAL A 220 -22.02 12.56 26.07
C VAL A 220 -23.27 12.00 25.40
N ASP A 221 -24.43 12.55 25.75
CA ASP A 221 -25.69 12.24 25.08
C ASP A 221 -25.79 12.95 23.71
N GLU A 222 -26.90 12.74 23.00
CA GLU A 222 -27.16 13.38 21.69
C GLU A 222 -27.16 14.92 21.76
N ASN A 223 -27.46 15.48 22.93
CA ASN A 223 -27.49 16.90 23.23
C ASN A 223 -26.16 17.44 23.77
N TYR A 224 -25.09 16.62 23.73
CA TYR A 224 -23.76 16.93 24.26
C TYR A 224 -23.67 17.11 25.78
N ASN A 225 -24.68 16.68 26.54
CA ASN A 225 -24.60 16.66 27.99
C ASN A 225 -23.72 15.52 28.46
N TYR A 226 -22.98 15.77 29.55
CA TYR A 226 -22.15 14.74 30.17
C TYR A 226 -22.99 13.56 30.68
N VAL A 227 -22.59 12.35 30.30
CA VAL A 227 -23.17 11.10 30.81
C VAL A 227 -22.21 10.47 31.82
N LYS A 228 -21.01 10.05 31.37
CA LYS A 228 -19.97 9.43 32.20
C LYS A 228 -18.60 9.52 31.52
N GLU A 229 -17.56 8.98 32.15
CA GLU A 229 -16.20 8.97 31.58
C GLU A 229 -15.43 7.68 31.91
N VAL A 230 -14.56 7.28 30.99
CA VAL A 230 -13.61 6.16 31.14
C VAL A 230 -12.20 6.73 31.19
N LYS A 231 -11.33 6.22 32.06
CA LYS A 231 -9.97 6.75 32.28
C LYS A 231 -8.94 5.66 32.49
N ASP A 232 -7.72 5.96 32.05
CA ASP A 232 -6.51 5.26 32.46
C ASP A 232 -5.77 6.12 33.50
N ASN A 233 -6.01 5.82 34.79
CA ASN A 233 -5.43 6.59 35.89
C ASN A 233 -3.91 6.49 35.97
N GLU A 234 -3.31 5.37 35.55
CA GLU A 234 -1.84 5.22 35.58
C GLU A 234 -1.20 6.06 34.49
N SER A 235 -1.77 6.04 33.28
CA SER A 235 -1.35 6.94 32.20
C SER A 235 -1.56 8.41 32.55
N ILE A 236 -2.64 8.77 33.26
CA ILE A 236 -2.87 10.14 33.74
C ILE A 236 -1.87 10.57 34.81
N LYS A 237 -1.33 9.66 35.64
CA LYS A 237 -0.27 9.99 36.59
C LYS A 237 1.08 10.18 35.90
N LEU A 238 1.35 9.36 34.88
CA LEU A 238 2.61 9.37 34.15
C LEU A 238 2.70 10.55 33.18
N TYR A 239 1.56 10.96 32.63
CA TYR A 239 1.43 12.03 31.63
C TYR A 239 0.44 13.10 32.11
N ASN A 240 -0.06 13.94 31.19
CA ASN A 240 -1.18 14.84 31.46
C ASN A 240 -2.50 14.20 31.00
N VAL A 241 -3.65 14.82 31.27
CA VAL A 241 -4.94 14.36 30.77
C VAL A 241 -5.06 14.69 29.27
N PHE A 242 -5.14 13.66 28.45
CA PHE A 242 -5.43 13.73 27.02
C PHE A 242 -6.80 13.09 26.78
N LYS A 243 -7.76 13.90 26.35
CA LYS A 243 -9.17 13.53 26.35
C LYS A 243 -9.81 13.50 24.96
N GLU A 244 -10.69 12.52 24.76
CA GLU A 244 -11.57 12.41 23.59
C GLU A 244 -13.03 12.35 24.04
N TYR A 245 -13.95 12.65 23.12
CA TYR A 245 -15.40 12.61 23.35
C TYR A 245 -16.06 11.61 22.41
N ILE A 246 -17.01 10.84 22.93
CA ILE A 246 -17.89 10.01 22.11
C ILE A 246 -19.35 10.29 22.46
N LYS A 247 -20.25 10.07 21.50
CA LYS A 247 -21.69 10.18 21.69
C LYS A 247 -22.27 8.79 21.93
N GLN A 248 -23.31 8.70 22.76
CA GLN A 248 -24.17 7.51 22.83
C GLN A 248 -25.59 7.88 22.42
N GLY A 249 -26.27 6.99 21.69
CA GLY A 249 -27.69 7.14 21.35
C GLY A 249 -28.63 6.87 22.53
N GLU A 250 -29.91 7.17 22.35
CA GLU A 250 -30.95 6.83 23.33
C GLU A 250 -31.02 5.31 23.56
N ASN A 251 -30.84 4.89 24.82
CA ASN A 251 -30.78 3.49 25.26
C ASN A 251 -29.53 2.69 24.83
N GLU A 252 -28.46 3.36 24.41
CA GLU A 252 -27.15 2.73 24.16
C GLU A 252 -26.21 2.89 25.37
N ASP A 253 -25.26 1.96 25.53
CA ASP A 253 -24.13 2.10 26.46
C ASP A 253 -22.81 2.11 25.70
N ALA A 254 -22.25 3.29 25.50
CA ALA A 254 -20.99 3.48 24.79
C ALA A 254 -19.73 3.18 25.64
N THR A 255 -19.85 2.50 26.79
CA THR A 255 -18.69 2.22 27.67
C THR A 255 -17.61 1.40 26.99
N GLU A 256 -17.98 0.33 26.28
CA GLU A 256 -17.00 -0.54 25.61
C GLU A 256 -16.34 0.16 24.43
N GLU A 257 -17.11 0.99 23.69
CA GLU A 257 -16.53 1.88 22.69
C GLU A 257 -15.54 2.85 23.34
N ALA A 258 -15.92 3.53 24.43
CA ALA A 258 -15.03 4.45 25.15
C ALA A 258 -13.75 3.77 25.64
N LYS A 259 -13.84 2.52 26.13
CA LYS A 259 -12.66 1.73 26.50
C LYS A 259 -11.76 1.45 25.29
N SER A 260 -12.34 1.11 24.13
CA SER A 260 -11.58 0.88 22.89
C SER A 260 -10.88 2.13 22.35
N LYS A 261 -11.38 3.33 22.70
CA LYS A 261 -10.79 4.62 22.31
C LYS A 261 -9.64 5.05 23.20
N LEU A 262 -9.48 4.45 24.39
CA LEU A 262 -8.28 4.67 25.20
C LEU A 262 -7.05 4.18 24.44
N LYS A 263 -6.04 5.04 24.35
CA LYS A 263 -4.78 4.78 23.66
C LYS A 263 -3.62 5.12 24.58
N GLY A 264 -2.81 4.12 24.89
CA GLY A 264 -1.55 4.29 25.59
C GLY A 264 -0.46 4.86 24.68
N ALA A 265 0.71 5.10 25.26
CA ALA A 265 1.87 5.52 24.48
C ALA A 265 2.27 4.45 23.45
N GLU A 266 2.51 4.86 22.21
CA GLU A 266 3.00 3.98 21.16
C GLU A 266 4.46 3.63 21.43
N LYS A 267 4.75 2.33 21.51
CA LYS A 267 6.09 1.81 21.77
C LYS A 267 6.57 1.09 20.51
N LYS A 268 7.70 1.52 19.94
CA LYS A 268 8.38 0.81 18.85
C LYS A 268 9.71 0.27 19.36
N CYS A 269 9.93 -1.02 19.16
CA CYS A 269 11.20 -1.68 19.46
C CYS A 269 11.74 -2.30 18.18
N THR A 270 13.00 -2.05 17.86
CA THR A 270 13.67 -2.71 16.74
C THR A 270 15.01 -3.27 17.18
N LEU A 271 15.46 -4.28 16.47
CA LEU A 271 16.71 -4.97 16.75
C LEU A 271 17.37 -5.38 15.43
N SER A 272 18.69 -5.27 15.37
CA SER A 272 19.53 -5.76 14.27
C SER A 272 20.69 -6.57 14.85
N GLY A 273 21.01 -7.71 14.26
CA GLY A 273 22.07 -8.56 14.78
C GLY A 273 22.39 -9.78 13.93
N PHE A 274 23.11 -10.70 14.55
CA PHE A 274 23.34 -12.04 14.05
C PHE A 274 22.40 -13.01 14.77
N GLY A 275 21.78 -13.91 14.02
CA GLY A 275 20.62 -14.63 14.51
C GLY A 275 20.53 -16.10 14.14
N ASP A 276 19.37 -16.66 14.45
CA ASP A 276 18.86 -17.91 13.91
C ASP A 276 17.70 -17.57 12.95
N TYR A 277 17.64 -18.18 11.76
CA TYR A 277 16.59 -17.95 10.76
C TYR A 277 15.19 -18.37 11.23
N THR A 278 15.08 -19.08 12.35
CA THR A 278 13.82 -19.40 13.02
C THR A 278 13.27 -18.25 13.85
N CYS A 279 14.01 -17.15 14.03
CA CYS A 279 13.55 -15.88 14.59
C CYS A 279 12.59 -15.16 13.65
N ILE A 280 11.42 -15.76 13.43
CA ILE A 280 10.41 -15.26 12.49
C ILE A 280 9.19 -14.75 13.23
N THR A 281 8.42 -13.91 12.55
CA THR A 281 7.18 -13.30 12.99
C THR A 281 6.27 -14.29 13.70
N GLY A 282 5.66 -13.84 14.78
CA GLY A 282 4.72 -14.60 15.61
C GLY A 282 5.37 -15.46 16.71
N ARG A 283 6.70 -15.50 16.79
CA ARG A 283 7.45 -16.12 17.89
C ARG A 283 7.84 -15.09 18.95
N ALA A 284 8.46 -15.56 20.03
CA ALA A 284 9.04 -14.70 21.05
C ALA A 284 10.53 -14.98 21.25
N VAL A 285 11.30 -13.93 21.57
CA VAL A 285 12.75 -13.96 21.73
C VAL A 285 13.16 -13.21 22.99
N LYS A 286 14.22 -13.68 23.65
CA LYS A 286 14.81 -12.95 24.79
C LYS A 286 15.80 -11.91 24.28
N VAL A 287 15.71 -10.70 24.82
CA VAL A 287 16.65 -9.61 24.53
C VAL A 287 17.27 -9.14 25.84
N LYS A 288 18.56 -8.83 25.80
CA LYS A 288 19.31 -8.20 26.88
C LYS A 288 20.18 -7.10 26.30
N ASP A 289 19.63 -5.89 26.32
CA ASP A 289 20.34 -4.64 26.04
C ASP A 289 20.10 -3.66 27.18
N SER A 290 21.13 -3.47 27.99
CA SER A 290 21.14 -2.62 29.16
C SER A 290 21.12 -1.14 28.78
N TYR A 291 21.64 -0.78 27.61
CA TYR A 291 21.68 0.60 27.14
C TYR A 291 20.30 1.10 26.72
N THR A 292 19.58 0.31 25.92
CA THR A 292 18.22 0.69 25.48
C THR A 292 17.14 0.32 26.48
N GLY A 293 17.47 -0.50 27.48
CA GLY A 293 16.53 -1.02 28.48
C GLY A 293 15.65 -2.16 27.95
N LEU A 294 15.97 -2.70 26.76
CA LEU A 294 15.30 -3.86 26.20
C LEU A 294 15.81 -5.13 26.88
N ILE A 295 15.23 -5.42 28.05
CA ILE A 295 15.59 -6.59 28.86
C ILE A 295 14.32 -7.41 29.11
N GLY A 296 14.32 -8.66 28.63
CA GLY A 296 13.24 -9.60 28.88
C GLY A 296 12.78 -10.34 27.63
N LEU A 297 11.52 -10.78 27.66
CA LEU A 297 10.88 -11.49 26.57
C LEU A 297 10.12 -10.51 25.69
N PHE A 298 10.33 -10.61 24.38
CA PHE A 298 9.69 -9.78 23.37
C PHE A 298 9.05 -10.64 22.28
N TYR A 299 7.96 -10.15 21.69
CA TYR A 299 7.25 -10.82 20.59
C TYR A 299 7.71 -10.24 19.26
N ILE A 300 7.95 -11.10 18.28
CA ILE A 300 8.37 -10.69 16.93
C ILE A 300 7.12 -10.35 16.11
N ASP A 301 6.97 -9.08 15.75
CA ASP A 301 5.87 -8.59 14.92
C ASP A 301 6.27 -8.55 13.43
N ALA A 302 7.52 -8.23 13.13
CA ALA A 302 8.09 -8.37 11.80
C ALA A 302 9.52 -8.88 11.86
N ASP A 303 9.93 -9.58 10.81
CA ASP A 303 11.28 -10.10 10.64
C ASP A 303 11.80 -9.79 9.25
N THR A 304 13.12 -9.61 9.16
CA THR A 304 13.85 -9.54 7.91
C THR A 304 15.16 -10.27 8.09
N HIS A 305 15.43 -11.20 7.18
CA HIS A 305 16.58 -12.09 7.19
C HIS A 305 17.35 -11.90 5.90
N THR A 306 18.61 -11.50 5.98
CA THR A 306 19.41 -11.17 4.80
C THR A 306 20.66 -12.03 4.75
N TRP A 307 20.85 -12.72 3.62
CA TRP A 307 22.08 -13.43 3.26
C TRP A 307 22.74 -12.67 2.12
N GLU A 308 23.91 -12.12 2.38
CA GLU A 308 24.65 -11.33 1.39
C GLU A 308 26.15 -11.55 1.59
N ASN A 309 26.88 -11.85 0.51
CA ASN A 309 28.33 -12.06 0.52
C ASN A 309 28.80 -13.08 1.59
N GLY A 310 28.03 -14.15 1.80
CA GLY A 310 28.34 -15.21 2.77
C GLY A 310 28.08 -14.83 4.24
N VAL A 311 27.49 -13.66 4.49
CA VAL A 311 27.10 -13.18 5.83
C VAL A 311 25.59 -13.20 5.97
N TYR A 312 25.12 -13.70 7.11
CA TYR A 312 23.72 -13.68 7.48
C TYR A 312 23.43 -12.64 8.56
N ASN A 313 22.44 -11.78 8.33
CA ASN A 313 21.97 -10.77 9.27
C ASN A 313 20.46 -10.89 9.49
N ILE A 314 20.01 -10.38 10.63
CA ILE A 314 18.60 -10.33 10.98
C ILE A 314 18.21 -8.95 11.53
N ASP A 315 17.06 -8.46 11.09
CA ASP A 315 16.37 -7.30 11.62
C ASP A 315 14.99 -7.71 12.13
N LEU A 316 14.63 -7.31 13.35
CA LEU A 316 13.37 -7.63 14.00
C LEU A 316 12.64 -6.36 14.42
N GLU A 317 11.34 -6.28 14.15
CA GLU A 317 10.43 -5.39 14.87
C GLU A 317 9.78 -6.18 16.02
N LEU A 318 9.91 -5.64 17.23
CA LEU A 318 9.54 -6.32 18.46
C LEU A 318 8.42 -5.59 19.19
N ASN A 319 7.67 -6.35 19.98
CA ASN A 319 6.59 -5.86 20.82
C ASN A 319 6.70 -6.36 22.25
N PHE A 320 6.32 -5.50 23.19
CA PHE A 320 6.21 -5.84 24.61
C PHE A 320 4.97 -6.69 24.89
N GLN A 321 3.96 -6.57 24.04
CA GLN A 321 2.70 -7.27 24.16
C GLN A 321 2.51 -8.23 23.01
N ASN A 322 1.93 -9.39 23.30
CA ASN A 322 1.54 -10.33 22.27
C ASN A 322 0.26 -9.83 21.59
N ILE A 323 0.41 -9.17 20.45
CA ILE A 323 -0.71 -8.67 19.63
C ILE A 323 -0.89 -9.52 18.37
N MET A 324 -2.11 -9.58 17.84
CA MET A 324 -2.41 -10.22 16.56
C MET A 324 -2.99 -9.23 15.57
N ASN A 325 -3.07 -9.61 14.29
CA ASN A 325 -3.84 -8.88 13.31
C ASN A 325 -5.34 -9.14 13.55
N GLU A 326 -6.03 -8.19 14.18
CA GLU A 326 -7.46 -8.25 14.45
C GLU A 326 -8.24 -7.70 13.25
N VAL A 327 -9.18 -8.49 12.71
CA VAL A 327 -9.96 -8.14 11.53
C VAL A 327 -11.45 -8.13 11.89
N ASP A 328 -12.00 -6.94 12.10
CA ASP A 328 -13.41 -6.71 12.46
C ASP A 328 -14.18 -6.04 11.32
N LYS A 329 -14.13 -6.61 10.10
CA LYS A 329 -14.96 -6.12 8.99
C LYS A 329 -16.37 -6.73 9.11
N SER A 330 -17.37 -5.96 9.57
CA SER A 330 -18.81 -6.31 9.52
C SER A 330 -19.55 -5.35 8.60
N GLU A 331 -20.52 -5.85 7.82
CA GLU A 331 -21.45 -4.99 7.08
C GLU A 331 -22.62 -4.59 7.99
N THR A 332 -22.69 -3.29 8.31
CA THR A 332 -23.92 -2.51 8.48
C THR A 332 -23.53 -1.04 8.39
N GLU A 333 -23.64 -0.43 7.22
CA GLU A 333 -23.75 1.03 7.09
C GLU A 333 -24.76 1.34 5.97
N THR A 334 -25.97 1.69 6.42
CA THR A 334 -27.02 2.33 5.63
C THR A 334 -26.57 3.72 5.19
N GLU A 335 -26.93 4.06 3.95
CA GLU A 335 -26.64 5.34 3.30
C GLU A 335 -27.18 6.53 4.09
N GLU A 336 -26.31 7.47 4.47
CA GLU A 336 -26.69 8.89 4.58
C GLU A 336 -25.65 9.78 3.90
N THR A 337 -26.19 10.77 3.20
CA THR A 337 -25.53 11.72 2.31
C THR A 337 -24.55 12.66 3.00
N SER A 338 -23.34 12.83 2.46
CA SER A 338 -22.66 14.14 2.45
C SER A 338 -21.51 14.22 1.43
N ASN A 339 -21.47 15.37 0.72
CA ASN A 339 -20.51 15.73 -0.31
C ASN A 339 -19.18 16.21 0.28
N GLY A 340 -18.08 15.63 -0.19
CA GLY A 340 -16.73 16.16 -0.06
C GLY A 340 -15.75 15.16 -0.65
N SER A 341 -14.88 15.59 -1.57
CA SER A 341 -13.78 14.76 -2.08
C SER A 341 -12.72 14.56 -0.98
N ASN A 342 -13.10 13.81 0.05
CA ASN A 342 -12.20 13.23 1.03
C ASN A 342 -11.92 11.80 0.56
N VAL A 343 -10.64 11.53 0.29
CA VAL A 343 -10.17 10.15 0.35
C VAL A 343 -10.43 9.71 1.79
N SER A 344 -11.39 8.82 2.01
CA SER A 344 -11.59 8.23 3.33
C SER A 344 -10.38 7.36 3.61
N VAL A 345 -9.47 7.91 4.41
CA VAL A 345 -8.31 7.19 4.93
C VAL A 345 -8.66 6.68 6.30
N SER A 346 -8.46 5.38 6.51
CA SER A 346 -8.57 4.73 7.81
C SER A 346 -7.20 4.21 8.23
N GLY A 347 -6.94 4.23 9.54
CA GLY A 347 -5.62 3.88 10.08
C GLY A 347 -4.51 4.89 9.74
N GLY A 348 -3.27 4.45 9.91
CA GLY A 348 -2.07 5.27 9.75
C GLY A 348 -1.62 5.97 11.04
N LYS A 349 -0.31 6.14 11.19
CA LYS A 349 0.36 6.81 12.31
C LYS A 349 0.62 8.27 11.96
N GLU A 350 0.09 9.19 12.76
CA GLU A 350 0.37 10.61 12.59
C GLU A 350 1.76 10.94 13.16
N VAL A 351 2.60 11.64 12.39
CA VAL A 351 3.94 12.08 12.81
C VAL A 351 4.18 13.54 12.43
N ASN A 352 5.03 14.23 13.17
CA ASN A 352 5.52 15.55 12.76
C ASN A 352 6.41 15.39 11.52
N ALA A 353 6.16 16.22 10.50
CA ALA A 353 6.86 16.12 9.24
C ALA A 353 7.34 17.48 8.74
N GLU A 354 8.52 17.47 8.12
CA GLU A 354 9.01 18.58 7.30
C GLU A 354 8.97 18.11 5.85
N PHE A 355 8.07 18.72 5.09
CA PHE A 355 7.89 18.43 3.68
C PHE A 355 8.77 19.35 2.84
N THR A 356 9.56 18.74 1.97
CA THR A 356 10.25 19.39 0.86
C THR A 356 9.72 18.81 -0.45
N ALA A 357 10.26 19.26 -1.57
CA ALA A 357 9.79 18.83 -2.88
C ALA A 357 10.96 18.61 -3.85
N TYR A 358 10.79 17.62 -4.71
CA TYR A 358 11.71 17.31 -5.80
C TYR A 358 10.92 17.09 -7.10
N TYR A 359 11.56 17.20 -8.25
CA TYR A 359 10.96 16.98 -9.56
C TYR A 359 11.90 16.18 -10.47
N PRO A 360 11.39 15.53 -11.54
CA PRO A 360 12.23 14.74 -12.43
C PRO A 360 13.26 15.61 -13.16
N ALA A 361 14.53 15.54 -12.76
CA ALA A 361 15.63 16.29 -13.34
C ALA A 361 17.00 15.68 -13.02
N ASN A 362 18.00 15.99 -13.84
CA ASN A 362 19.37 15.52 -13.68
C ASN A 362 20.28 16.70 -13.32
N ASP A 363 20.11 17.25 -12.10
CA ASP A 363 20.96 18.30 -11.55
C ASP A 363 21.47 17.93 -10.14
N THR A 364 22.55 18.59 -9.70
CA THR A 364 23.28 18.26 -8.47
C THR A 364 22.46 18.38 -7.18
N MET A 365 21.24 18.92 -7.24
CA MET A 365 20.34 19.07 -6.09
C MET A 365 19.26 17.98 -6.01
N GLN A 366 19.05 17.12 -7.02
CA GLN A 366 17.86 16.26 -7.10
C GLN A 366 18.08 14.85 -7.69
N GLY A 367 17.30 13.88 -7.18
CA GLY A 367 17.45 12.42 -7.35
C GLY A 367 17.18 11.82 -8.74
N GLY A 368 17.42 12.53 -9.84
CA GLY A 368 17.34 11.99 -11.19
C GLY A 368 15.92 11.93 -11.80
N PHE A 369 15.77 11.18 -12.89
CA PHE A 369 14.48 10.97 -13.59
C PHE A 369 13.74 9.71 -13.12
N TYR A 370 14.32 8.95 -12.21
CA TYR A 370 13.86 7.62 -11.82
C TYR A 370 13.78 7.54 -10.28
N ASP A 371 12.83 6.79 -9.76
CA ASP A 371 12.76 6.48 -8.33
C ASP A 371 13.76 5.38 -7.93
N ALA A 372 13.92 5.14 -6.62
CA ALA A 372 14.77 4.07 -6.08
C ALA A 372 14.36 2.64 -6.53
N MET A 373 13.23 2.48 -7.21
CA MET A 373 12.76 1.23 -7.81
C MET A 373 13.00 1.19 -9.33
N GLY A 374 13.71 2.16 -9.90
CA GLY A 374 14.06 2.25 -11.33
C GLY A 374 12.91 2.71 -12.23
N ASN A 375 11.76 3.08 -11.67
CA ASN A 375 10.64 3.58 -12.47
C ASN A 375 10.85 5.04 -12.82
N ARG A 376 10.47 5.44 -14.03
CA ARG A 376 10.46 6.87 -14.39
C ARG A 376 9.50 7.60 -13.45
N LEU A 377 10.02 8.65 -12.79
CA LEU A 377 9.24 9.49 -11.89
C LEU A 377 8.01 10.03 -12.64
N ASP A 378 6.84 9.73 -12.09
CA ASP A 378 5.55 10.14 -12.64
C ASP A 378 4.80 10.99 -11.59
N PRO A 379 4.88 12.32 -11.68
CA PRO A 379 4.24 13.25 -10.75
C PRO A 379 2.71 13.07 -10.65
N SER A 380 2.08 12.40 -11.62
CA SER A 380 0.63 12.11 -11.56
C SER A 380 0.28 10.98 -10.58
N LYS A 381 1.25 10.15 -10.18
CA LYS A 381 1.05 9.03 -9.25
C LYS A 381 1.11 9.43 -7.78
N LEU A 382 1.38 10.71 -7.48
CA LEU A 382 1.58 11.22 -6.13
C LEU A 382 2.57 10.33 -5.35
N THR A 383 3.82 10.28 -5.79
CA THR A 383 4.87 9.56 -5.08
C THR A 383 5.73 10.51 -4.26
N CYS A 384 6.46 9.96 -3.29
CA CYS A 384 7.35 10.74 -2.44
C CYS A 384 8.58 9.93 -2.06
N ALA A 385 9.64 10.65 -1.71
CA ALA A 385 10.83 10.10 -1.08
C ALA A 385 10.68 10.21 0.44
N CYS A 386 10.94 9.13 1.16
CA CYS A 386 10.75 9.08 2.60
C CYS A 386 11.95 8.46 3.31
N PRO A 387 12.10 8.71 4.62
CA PRO A 387 13.23 8.22 5.37
C PRO A 387 13.09 6.71 5.56
N LYS A 388 14.20 6.00 5.78
CA LYS A 388 14.26 4.53 5.80
C LYS A 388 13.23 3.86 6.73
N GLU A 389 12.81 4.57 7.77
CA GLU A 389 11.82 4.18 8.77
C GLU A 389 10.39 4.04 8.20
N VAL A 390 10.14 4.59 7.01
CA VAL A 390 8.84 4.48 6.31
C VAL A 390 8.99 3.45 5.18
N PRO A 391 8.37 2.27 5.23
CA PRO A 391 8.54 1.24 4.21
C PRO A 391 8.14 1.73 2.80
N PHE A 392 8.74 1.16 1.77
CA PHE A 392 8.31 1.42 0.39
C PHE A 392 6.85 1.02 0.18
N ASN A 393 6.19 1.69 -0.76
CA ASN A 393 4.75 1.62 -1.05
C ASN A 393 3.82 2.04 0.09
N THR A 394 4.36 2.46 1.23
CA THR A 394 3.59 3.02 2.33
C THR A 394 2.85 4.26 1.86
N LYS A 395 1.55 4.31 2.13
CA LYS A 395 0.72 5.48 1.83
C LYS A 395 0.88 6.52 2.93
N ILE A 396 1.07 7.77 2.54
CA ILE A 396 1.32 8.88 3.44
C ILE A 396 0.35 10.01 3.11
N GLN A 397 -0.55 10.36 4.04
CA GLN A 397 -1.36 11.56 3.88
C GLN A 397 -0.61 12.79 4.39
N VAL A 398 -0.53 13.84 3.58
CA VAL A 398 0.05 15.13 3.96
C VAL A 398 -1.00 15.94 4.72
N LYS A 399 -0.65 16.56 5.86
CA LYS A 399 -1.58 17.39 6.64
C LYS A 399 -0.88 18.63 7.18
N GLY A 400 -1.62 19.73 7.32
CA GLY A 400 -1.18 20.92 8.04
C GLY A 400 0.01 21.65 7.41
N THR A 401 0.24 21.48 6.10
CA THR A 401 1.24 22.28 5.36
C THR A 401 0.70 23.65 4.95
N GLY A 402 -0.63 23.84 4.99
CA GLY A 402 -1.31 25.05 4.52
C GLY A 402 -1.30 25.17 3.00
N THR A 403 -1.09 24.07 2.28
CA THR A 403 -1.00 24.03 0.81
C THR A 403 -2.10 23.17 0.21
N SER A 404 -2.26 23.24 -1.11
CA SER A 404 -3.15 22.36 -1.87
C SER A 404 -2.74 20.88 -1.86
N ARG A 405 -1.63 20.54 -1.20
CA ARG A 405 -1.20 19.15 -0.99
C ARG A 405 -1.76 18.52 0.28
N ASP A 406 -2.37 19.29 1.19
CA ASP A 406 -3.01 18.75 2.38
C ASP A 406 -4.15 17.79 2.00
N ASN A 407 -4.28 16.71 2.77
CA ASN A 407 -5.17 15.56 2.60
C ASN A 407 -4.92 14.68 1.37
N LEU A 408 -3.97 15.02 0.49
CA LEU A 408 -3.51 14.12 -0.57
C LEU A 408 -2.69 12.97 0.01
N VAL A 409 -2.87 11.79 -0.58
CA VAL A 409 -2.16 10.57 -0.17
C VAL A 409 -1.06 10.27 -1.18
N TYR A 410 0.18 10.29 -0.70
CA TYR A 410 1.36 9.94 -1.48
C TYR A 410 1.77 8.50 -1.23
N THR A 411 2.51 7.93 -2.16
CA THR A 411 3.11 6.60 -2.02
C THR A 411 4.61 6.76 -1.85
N CYS A 412 5.18 6.15 -0.82
CA CYS A 412 6.62 6.16 -0.63
C CYS A 412 7.28 5.26 -1.67
N THR A 413 7.89 5.79 -2.73
CA THR A 413 8.53 4.97 -3.78
C THR A 413 10.01 5.27 -3.94
N ASP A 414 10.55 6.18 -3.12
CA ASP A 414 11.91 6.67 -3.28
C ASP A 414 12.62 6.88 -1.92
N ARG A 415 13.96 6.92 -1.97
CA ARG A 415 14.85 7.17 -0.83
C ARG A 415 15.81 8.29 -1.20
N GLY A 416 15.56 9.50 -0.70
CA GLY A 416 16.55 10.55 -0.82
C GLY A 416 17.69 10.34 0.18
N GLY A 417 18.95 10.39 -0.24
CA GLY A 417 20.12 10.18 0.65
C GLY A 417 20.21 11.15 1.85
N ALA A 418 19.53 12.30 1.77
CA ALA A 418 19.40 13.29 2.84
C ALA A 418 18.07 13.22 3.62
N ILE A 419 17.17 12.31 3.24
CA ILE A 419 15.84 12.17 3.82
C ILE A 419 15.94 11.22 5.01
N LYS A 420 15.91 11.80 6.21
CA LYS A 420 16.10 11.13 7.49
C LYS A 420 15.10 11.67 8.50
N VAL A 421 14.78 10.89 9.52
CA VAL A 421 14.12 11.41 10.72
C VAL A 421 15.14 12.19 11.55
N VAL A 422 14.86 13.45 11.88
CA VAL A 422 15.74 14.30 12.69
C VAL A 422 14.93 14.87 13.86
N ASN A 423 15.31 14.55 15.09
CA ASN A 423 14.61 14.98 16.32
C ASN A 423 13.09 14.69 16.28
N GLY A 424 12.71 13.51 15.78
CA GLY A 424 11.30 13.10 15.67
C GLY A 424 10.52 13.76 14.53
N VAL A 425 11.16 14.60 13.70
CA VAL A 425 10.56 15.19 12.50
C VAL A 425 10.94 14.36 11.29
N TYR A 426 9.93 13.82 10.61
CA TYR A 426 10.08 13.03 9.39
C TYR A 426 10.27 13.98 8.21
N LYS A 427 11.46 13.97 7.61
CA LYS A 427 11.65 14.67 6.33
C LYS A 427 11.00 13.86 5.23
N ILE A 428 10.15 14.48 4.41
CA ILE A 428 9.47 13.81 3.30
C ILE A 428 9.55 14.71 2.08
N ASP A 429 10.07 14.17 0.99
CA ASP A 429 10.20 14.89 -0.27
C ASP A 429 9.03 14.51 -1.19
N LEU A 430 8.16 15.46 -1.50
CA LEU A 430 7.00 15.23 -2.36
C LEU A 430 7.39 15.39 -3.83
N LEU A 431 7.04 14.42 -4.67
CA LEU A 431 7.28 14.52 -6.11
C LEU A 431 6.37 15.59 -6.72
N MET A 432 6.98 16.53 -7.43
CA MET A 432 6.36 17.64 -8.14
C MET A 432 6.58 17.51 -9.65
N SER A 433 5.74 18.19 -10.42
CA SER A 433 5.80 18.09 -11.88
C SER A 433 6.92 18.92 -12.50
N THR A 434 7.31 20.02 -11.83
CA THR A 434 8.27 20.98 -12.38
C THR A 434 9.14 21.64 -11.31
N LYS A 435 10.26 22.22 -11.74
CA LYS A 435 11.12 23.08 -10.92
C LYS A 435 10.39 24.22 -10.23
N ALA A 436 9.55 24.93 -10.98
CA ALA A 436 8.80 26.06 -10.46
C ALA A 436 7.83 25.63 -9.35
N GLU A 437 7.19 24.47 -9.49
CA GLU A 437 6.29 23.92 -8.49
C GLU A 437 7.02 23.49 -7.21
N ALA A 438 8.16 22.79 -7.34
CA ALA A 438 8.98 22.40 -6.19
C ALA A 438 9.53 23.62 -5.44
N TYR A 439 9.98 24.66 -6.16
CA TYR A 439 10.52 25.88 -5.57
C TYR A 439 9.43 26.71 -4.88
N ALA A 440 8.23 26.78 -5.46
CA ALA A 440 7.08 27.44 -4.86
C ALA A 440 6.56 26.69 -3.62
N PHE A 441 6.64 25.35 -3.62
CA PHE A 441 6.31 24.55 -2.45
C PHE A 441 7.29 24.82 -1.30
N GLY A 442 8.59 24.80 -1.55
CA GLY A 442 9.62 25.11 -0.55
C GLY A 442 9.64 24.13 0.63
N ARG A 443 10.24 24.55 1.76
CA ARG A 443 10.18 23.81 3.02
C ARG A 443 8.88 24.12 3.75
N ARG A 444 8.09 23.10 4.06
CA ARG A 444 6.83 23.22 4.84
C ARG A 444 6.89 22.32 6.06
N LYS A 445 6.52 22.85 7.23
CA LYS A 445 6.28 22.02 8.41
C LYS A 445 4.81 21.64 8.46
N GLY A 446 4.52 20.43 8.88
CA GLY A 446 3.17 19.90 8.99
C GLY A 446 3.19 18.55 9.69
N LYS A 447 2.21 17.72 9.36
CA LYS A 447 2.09 16.34 9.84
C LYS A 447 1.93 15.38 8.68
N ALA A 448 2.41 14.15 8.85
CA ALA A 448 2.23 13.05 7.91
C ALA A 448 1.46 11.92 8.58
N LEU A 449 0.40 11.42 7.95
CA LEU A 449 -0.30 10.20 8.39
C LEU A 449 0.28 9.03 7.60
N ILE A 450 1.20 8.28 8.20
CA ILE A 450 2.00 7.23 7.56
C ILE A 450 1.33 5.88 7.72
N GLY A 451 1.23 5.09 6.64
CA GLY A 451 0.56 3.79 6.67
C GLY A 451 -0.95 3.90 6.60
N VAL A 452 -1.48 4.96 5.98
CA VAL A 452 -2.93 5.12 5.81
C VAL A 452 -3.46 4.05 4.87
N THR A 453 -4.53 3.38 5.30
CA THR A 453 -5.33 2.59 4.38
C THR A 453 -6.27 3.53 3.67
N VAL A 454 -6.01 3.73 2.39
CA VAL A 454 -6.97 4.41 1.53
C VAL A 454 -8.13 3.46 1.34
N SER A 455 -9.24 3.70 2.05
CA SER A 455 -10.52 3.13 1.69
C SER A 455 -10.88 3.77 0.36
N SER A 456 -10.45 3.13 -0.72
CA SER A 456 -11.06 3.40 -1.98
C SER A 456 -12.52 2.99 -1.81
N SER A 457 -13.43 3.95 -1.66
CA SER A 457 -14.59 3.99 -2.55
C SER A 457 -14.06 4.12 -3.99
N GLY A 458 -13.31 3.10 -4.37
CA GLY A 458 -12.80 2.85 -5.68
C GLY A 458 -14.01 2.33 -6.37
N THR A 459 -14.81 3.27 -6.84
CA THR A 459 -15.41 3.16 -8.15
C THR A 459 -14.26 2.91 -9.12
N SER A 460 -13.73 1.68 -9.13
CA SER A 460 -13.42 1.00 -10.37
C SER A 460 -14.75 1.01 -11.11
N SER A 461 -15.00 2.07 -11.87
CA SER A 461 -15.99 2.06 -12.91
C SER A 461 -15.50 1.05 -13.94
N SER A 462 -15.73 -0.22 -13.65
CA SER A 462 -16.34 -1.11 -14.63
C SER A 462 -17.64 -0.40 -15.02
N GLY A 463 -17.53 0.53 -15.98
CA GLY A 463 -18.50 1.59 -16.18
C GLY A 463 -19.79 1.06 -16.75
N THR A 464 -20.82 0.91 -15.92
CA THR A 464 -22.21 0.84 -16.41
C THR A 464 -22.74 2.23 -16.82
N GLY A 465 -22.09 3.32 -16.37
CA GLY A 465 -22.43 4.70 -16.72
C GLY A 465 -21.91 5.15 -18.10
N ILE A 466 -22.71 5.95 -18.80
CA ILE A 466 -22.45 6.42 -20.17
C ILE A 466 -21.10 7.16 -20.30
N GLY A 467 -20.74 7.98 -19.32
CA GLY A 467 -19.46 8.72 -19.29
C GLY A 467 -18.21 7.82 -19.34
N ALA A 468 -18.24 6.68 -18.65
CA ALA A 468 -17.14 5.71 -18.69
C ALA A 468 -17.04 5.01 -20.06
N LYS A 469 -18.18 4.63 -20.65
CA LYS A 469 -18.24 4.05 -22.00
C LYS A 469 -17.75 5.02 -23.08
N LEU A 470 -18.03 6.32 -22.94
CA LEU A 470 -17.49 7.36 -23.82
C LEU A 470 -15.96 7.41 -23.75
N VAL A 471 -15.40 7.36 -22.55
CA VAL A 471 -13.94 7.37 -22.34
C VAL A 471 -13.27 6.08 -22.83
N GLU A 472 -13.88 4.93 -22.59
CA GLU A 472 -13.42 3.66 -23.16
C GLU A 472 -13.39 3.71 -24.69
N GLU A 473 -14.42 4.26 -25.32
CA GLU A 473 -14.44 4.43 -26.77
C GLU A 473 -13.33 5.38 -27.24
N ALA A 474 -13.16 6.54 -26.62
CA ALA A 474 -12.10 7.48 -26.99
C ALA A 474 -10.69 6.92 -26.80
N LYS A 475 -10.45 6.11 -25.76
CA LYS A 475 -9.14 5.47 -25.52
C LYS A 475 -8.72 4.55 -26.65
N LYS A 476 -9.66 3.92 -27.39
CA LYS A 476 -9.36 3.11 -28.58
C LYS A 476 -8.76 3.91 -29.74
N HIS A 477 -8.84 5.24 -29.68
CA HIS A 477 -8.35 6.12 -30.74
C HIS A 477 -7.02 6.80 -30.41
N LEU A 478 -6.41 6.50 -29.25
CA LEU A 478 -5.07 7.00 -28.89
C LEU A 478 -4.05 6.70 -29.98
N GLY A 479 -3.19 7.68 -30.30
CA GLY A 479 -2.17 7.57 -31.33
C GLY A 479 -2.65 7.86 -32.77
N LYS A 480 -3.96 8.01 -33.03
CA LYS A 480 -4.46 8.35 -34.38
C LYS A 480 -4.15 9.81 -34.75
N LYS A 481 -3.79 10.07 -36.01
CA LYS A 481 -3.38 11.41 -36.47
C LYS A 481 -4.54 12.41 -36.47
N TYR A 482 -4.22 13.67 -36.18
CA TYR A 482 -5.14 14.78 -36.36
C TYR A 482 -5.29 15.15 -37.83
N VAL A 483 -6.53 15.34 -38.30
CA VAL A 483 -6.84 15.92 -39.61
C VAL A 483 -7.98 16.91 -39.44
N TRP A 484 -7.79 18.17 -39.86
CA TRP A 484 -8.82 19.21 -39.77
C TRP A 484 -10.08 18.79 -40.55
N GLY A 485 -11.24 18.84 -39.91
CA GLY A 485 -12.50 18.43 -40.52
C GLY A 485 -12.82 16.93 -40.42
N ALA A 486 -11.90 16.08 -39.93
CA ALA A 486 -12.10 14.64 -39.88
C ALA A 486 -12.99 14.18 -38.71
N THR A 487 -13.88 13.22 -38.97
CA THR A 487 -14.89 12.70 -38.03
C THR A 487 -14.73 11.21 -37.73
N GLY A 488 -13.57 10.61 -38.01
CA GLY A 488 -13.26 9.20 -37.74
C GLY A 488 -13.57 8.23 -38.88
N PRO A 489 -13.32 6.92 -38.69
CA PRO A 489 -12.72 6.32 -37.49
C PRO A 489 -11.19 6.32 -37.46
N ASN A 490 -10.53 6.67 -38.57
CA ASN A 490 -9.07 6.51 -38.74
C ASN A 490 -8.28 7.78 -38.41
N THR A 491 -8.89 8.95 -38.56
CA THR A 491 -8.32 10.27 -38.24
C THR A 491 -9.41 11.17 -37.69
N PHE A 492 -9.03 12.17 -36.88
CA PHE A 492 -9.99 13.02 -36.16
C PHE A 492 -9.52 14.47 -36.10
N ASP A 493 -10.45 15.42 -36.08
CA ASP A 493 -10.23 16.70 -35.40
C ASP A 493 -10.78 16.68 -33.98
N CYS A 494 -10.58 17.78 -33.22
CA CYS A 494 -10.95 17.83 -31.81
C CYS A 494 -12.43 17.50 -31.56
N SER A 495 -13.35 18.12 -32.31
CA SER A 495 -14.79 17.92 -32.15
C SER A 495 -15.33 16.71 -32.90
N GLY A 496 -14.61 16.21 -33.91
CA GLY A 496 -14.87 14.97 -34.61
C GLY A 496 -14.58 13.75 -33.75
N LEU A 497 -13.54 13.79 -32.90
CA LEU A 497 -13.26 12.74 -31.91
C LEU A 497 -14.42 12.61 -30.90
N THR A 498 -14.83 13.73 -30.30
CA THR A 498 -15.92 13.74 -29.31
C THR A 498 -17.25 13.34 -29.95
N GLN A 499 -17.54 13.84 -31.16
CA GLN A 499 -18.75 13.50 -31.91
C GLN A 499 -18.80 12.01 -32.28
N TYR A 500 -17.68 11.43 -32.71
CA TYR A 500 -17.62 10.00 -33.03
C TYR A 500 -17.90 9.13 -31.80
N CYS A 501 -17.26 9.43 -30.66
CA CYS A 501 -17.46 8.68 -29.43
C CYS A 501 -18.91 8.77 -28.95
N HIS A 502 -19.52 9.96 -28.97
CA HIS A 502 -20.92 10.13 -28.59
C HIS A 502 -21.88 9.40 -29.55
N LYS A 503 -21.63 9.47 -30.87
CA LYS A 503 -22.44 8.78 -31.88
C LYS A 503 -22.40 7.26 -31.72
N LYS A 504 -21.27 6.68 -31.30
CA LYS A 504 -21.14 5.23 -31.02
C LYS A 504 -22.03 4.75 -29.88
N LEU A 505 -22.42 5.64 -28.99
CA LEU A 505 -23.33 5.38 -27.88
C LEU A 505 -24.75 5.91 -28.16
N GLY A 506 -25.07 6.30 -29.39
CA GLY A 506 -26.40 6.80 -29.77
C GLY A 506 -26.68 8.25 -29.38
N ILE A 507 -25.67 9.02 -28.95
CA ILE A 507 -25.81 10.41 -28.52
C ILE A 507 -25.38 11.34 -29.65
N ASN A 508 -26.30 12.17 -30.13
CA ASN A 508 -26.03 13.14 -31.19
C ASN A 508 -25.57 14.47 -30.58
N ILE A 509 -24.36 14.91 -30.94
CA ILE A 509 -23.83 16.23 -30.55
C ILE A 509 -23.44 17.04 -31.80
N PRO A 510 -23.44 18.39 -31.72
CA PRO A 510 -23.10 19.25 -32.84
C PRO A 510 -21.68 19.00 -33.39
N ARG A 511 -21.42 19.44 -34.63
CA ARG A 511 -20.18 19.11 -35.34
C ARG A 511 -18.97 19.90 -34.85
N THR A 512 -19.14 21.18 -34.56
CA THR A 512 -18.02 22.07 -34.21
C THR A 512 -17.84 22.19 -32.71
N SER A 513 -16.59 22.42 -32.25
CA SER A 513 -16.30 22.65 -30.83
C SER A 513 -17.05 23.87 -30.27
N LEU A 514 -17.29 24.89 -31.09
CA LEU A 514 -18.09 26.06 -30.72
C LEU A 514 -19.56 25.70 -30.47
N GLU A 515 -20.21 24.95 -31.37
CA GLU A 515 -21.60 24.52 -31.18
C GLU A 515 -21.74 23.53 -30.03
N GLN A 516 -20.77 22.63 -29.87
CA GLN A 516 -20.70 21.75 -28.71
C GLN A 516 -20.63 22.59 -27.41
N SER A 517 -19.77 23.61 -27.32
CA SER A 517 -19.68 24.45 -26.11
C SER A 517 -20.98 25.21 -25.73
N LYS A 518 -21.93 25.32 -26.66
CA LYS A 518 -23.24 25.99 -26.48
C LYS A 518 -24.40 25.02 -26.25
N SER A 519 -24.18 23.71 -26.38
CA SER A 519 -25.21 22.66 -26.24
C SER A 519 -24.90 21.71 -25.09
N GLY A 520 -25.89 20.93 -24.64
CA GLY A 520 -25.74 20.06 -23.48
C GLY A 520 -25.81 20.81 -22.13
N LYS A 521 -25.81 20.06 -21.03
CA LYS A 521 -25.90 20.59 -19.67
C LYS A 521 -24.60 21.27 -19.28
N LEU A 522 -24.65 22.51 -18.81
CA LEU A 522 -23.47 23.23 -18.31
C LEU A 522 -22.94 22.56 -17.03
N VAL A 523 -21.63 22.35 -16.95
CA VAL A 523 -20.95 21.75 -15.79
C VAL A 523 -19.88 22.71 -15.28
N SER A 524 -19.87 22.96 -13.97
CA SER A 524 -18.80 23.73 -13.33
C SER A 524 -17.51 22.92 -13.31
N LYS A 525 -16.35 23.59 -13.36
CA LYS A 525 -15.04 22.91 -13.38
C LYS A 525 -14.82 21.97 -12.18
N SER A 526 -15.40 22.30 -11.02
CA SER A 526 -15.34 21.46 -9.80
C SER A 526 -16.20 20.20 -9.87
N ASN A 527 -17.20 20.16 -10.76
CA ASN A 527 -18.19 19.09 -10.87
C ASN A 527 -18.00 18.22 -12.12
N LEU A 528 -16.80 18.29 -12.73
CA LEU A 528 -16.43 17.49 -13.89
C LEU A 528 -16.51 16.00 -13.57
N GLN A 529 -17.25 15.27 -14.40
CA GLN A 529 -17.36 13.82 -14.36
C GLN A 529 -16.75 13.23 -15.63
N VAL A 530 -16.27 11.99 -15.52
CA VAL A 530 -15.72 11.22 -16.64
C VAL A 530 -16.71 11.25 -17.81
N GLY A 531 -16.24 11.62 -19.00
CA GLY A 531 -17.04 11.84 -20.20
C GLY A 531 -17.33 13.31 -20.52
N ASP A 532 -17.19 14.24 -19.57
CA ASP A 532 -17.56 15.66 -19.77
C ASP A 532 -16.69 16.30 -20.84
N LEU A 533 -17.31 17.07 -21.75
CA LEU A 533 -16.58 17.80 -22.76
C LEU A 533 -16.13 19.13 -22.19
N ILE A 534 -14.84 19.41 -22.31
CA ILE A 534 -14.20 20.64 -21.85
C ILE A 534 -13.79 21.46 -23.06
N PHE A 535 -13.99 22.77 -23.00
CA PHE A 535 -13.83 23.67 -24.13
C PHE A 535 -12.80 24.76 -23.83
N TRP A 536 -11.97 25.06 -24.83
CA TRP A 536 -10.87 26.03 -24.71
C TRP A 536 -10.85 27.07 -25.82
N LYS A 537 -10.39 28.28 -25.50
CA LYS A 537 -10.10 29.37 -26.42
C LYS A 537 -8.68 29.27 -26.96
N THR A 538 -8.45 28.38 -27.91
CA THR A 538 -7.12 28.12 -28.51
C THR A 538 -6.87 28.88 -29.81
N THR A 539 -7.91 29.49 -30.40
CA THR A 539 -7.87 30.28 -31.63
C THR A 539 -8.46 31.67 -31.37
N SER A 540 -8.62 32.49 -32.41
CA SER A 540 -9.32 33.77 -32.33
C SER A 540 -10.82 33.64 -32.04
N ALA A 541 -11.42 32.47 -32.30
CA ALA A 541 -12.81 32.19 -31.97
C ALA A 541 -13.03 32.05 -30.44
N PRO A 542 -14.23 32.33 -29.91
CA PRO A 542 -14.52 32.20 -28.47
C PRO A 542 -14.24 30.80 -27.90
N VAL A 543 -14.43 29.76 -28.72
CA VAL A 543 -14.02 28.38 -28.45
C VAL A 543 -13.36 27.84 -29.71
N GLY A 544 -12.14 27.32 -29.56
CA GLY A 544 -11.31 26.79 -30.64
C GLY A 544 -10.89 25.32 -30.47
N HIS A 545 -11.11 24.71 -29.30
CA HIS A 545 -10.70 23.33 -29.03
C HIS A 545 -11.64 22.65 -28.03
N VAL A 546 -11.78 21.33 -28.15
CA VAL A 546 -12.55 20.47 -27.24
C VAL A 546 -11.77 19.20 -26.90
N GLY A 547 -12.02 18.67 -25.71
CA GLY A 547 -11.48 17.42 -25.21
C GLY A 547 -12.43 16.81 -24.20
N MET A 548 -12.30 15.52 -23.97
CA MET A 548 -13.18 14.77 -23.07
C MET A 548 -12.46 14.45 -21.77
N TYR A 549 -13.08 14.80 -20.64
CA TYR A 549 -12.55 14.56 -19.30
C TYR A 549 -12.51 13.07 -18.99
N ILE A 550 -11.38 12.59 -18.48
CA ILE A 550 -11.17 11.16 -18.19
C ILE A 550 -10.89 10.88 -16.70
N GLY A 551 -11.09 11.87 -15.83
CA GLY A 551 -10.75 11.80 -14.40
C GLY A 551 -9.35 12.33 -14.10
N ASN A 552 -9.02 12.50 -12.81
CA ASN A 552 -7.69 12.88 -12.32
C ASN A 552 -7.08 14.14 -12.99
N ASN A 553 -7.90 15.16 -13.29
CA ASN A 553 -7.48 16.35 -14.04
C ASN A 553 -6.92 16.04 -15.45
N GLN A 554 -7.23 14.88 -16.02
CA GLN A 554 -6.80 14.49 -17.36
C GLN A 554 -7.95 14.58 -18.35
N PHE A 555 -7.60 14.80 -19.62
CA PHE A 555 -8.55 14.78 -20.72
C PHE A 555 -7.93 14.18 -21.98
N ILE A 556 -8.74 13.52 -22.80
CA ILE A 556 -8.36 12.98 -24.10
C ILE A 556 -8.84 13.93 -25.21
N HIS A 557 -7.98 14.20 -26.20
CA HIS A 557 -8.27 15.14 -27.29
C HIS A 557 -7.45 14.83 -28.56
N ALA A 558 -7.84 15.44 -29.67
CA ALA A 558 -7.02 15.55 -30.88
C ALA A 558 -6.61 17.04 -31.03
N PRO A 559 -5.37 17.45 -30.69
CA PRO A 559 -5.05 18.87 -30.46
C PRO A 559 -4.81 19.72 -31.72
N ASN A 560 -4.07 19.21 -32.72
CA ASN A 560 -3.72 19.93 -33.95
C ASN A 560 -3.02 19.01 -34.96
N SER A 561 -2.84 19.50 -36.19
CA SER A 561 -2.28 18.78 -37.34
C SER A 561 -0.87 18.22 -37.18
N ARG A 562 -0.12 18.65 -36.15
CA ARG A 562 1.23 18.14 -35.85
C ARG A 562 1.23 17.07 -34.76
N SER A 563 0.06 16.56 -34.38
CA SER A 563 -0.10 15.67 -33.24
C SER A 563 -1.08 14.54 -33.51
N VAL A 564 -1.14 13.63 -32.56
CA VAL A 564 -2.08 12.51 -32.50
C VAL A 564 -3.10 12.72 -31.39
N VAL A 565 -4.15 11.89 -31.38
CA VAL A 565 -5.04 11.71 -30.24
C VAL A 565 -4.21 11.27 -29.04
N LYS A 566 -4.26 12.04 -27.97
CA LYS A 566 -3.42 11.83 -26.79
C LYS A 566 -4.15 12.27 -25.52
N ILE A 567 -3.53 12.03 -24.37
CA ILE A 567 -4.02 12.49 -23.07
C ILE A 567 -3.14 13.67 -22.63
N ASP A 568 -3.77 14.77 -22.27
CA ASP A 568 -3.12 15.94 -21.66
C ASP A 568 -3.79 16.21 -20.28
N ASN A 569 -3.17 17.08 -19.48
CA ASN A 569 -3.65 17.44 -18.15
C ASN A 569 -4.24 18.86 -18.12
N LEU A 570 -5.36 19.06 -17.42
CA LEU A 570 -6.02 20.35 -17.22
C LEU A 570 -5.14 21.37 -16.50
N ASN A 571 -4.15 20.92 -15.74
CA ASN A 571 -3.18 21.76 -15.05
C ASN A 571 -2.03 22.22 -15.97
N ASN A 572 -1.95 21.73 -17.21
CA ASN A 572 -1.03 22.29 -18.19
C ASN A 572 -1.39 23.76 -18.41
N SER A 573 -0.43 24.65 -18.20
CA SER A 573 -0.63 26.11 -18.22
C SER A 573 -1.27 26.60 -19.52
N TYR A 574 -0.98 25.95 -20.66
CA TYR A 574 -1.61 26.25 -21.94
C TYR A 574 -3.13 26.04 -21.91
N TYR A 575 -3.59 24.93 -21.33
CA TYR A 575 -5.00 24.58 -21.22
C TYR A 575 -5.68 25.28 -20.04
N ALA A 576 -4.99 25.43 -18.90
CA ALA A 576 -5.52 26.11 -17.72
C ALA A 576 -5.91 27.56 -18.03
N ASN A 577 -5.04 28.30 -18.73
CA ASN A 577 -5.26 29.71 -19.07
C ASN A 577 -6.27 29.94 -20.20
N LYS A 578 -6.68 28.88 -20.90
CA LYS A 578 -7.58 28.95 -22.04
C LYS A 578 -8.93 28.29 -21.78
N TYR A 579 -9.19 27.82 -20.56
CA TYR A 579 -10.44 27.15 -20.19
C TYR A 579 -11.62 28.11 -20.38
N VAL A 580 -12.67 27.64 -21.05
CA VAL A 580 -13.89 28.42 -21.28
C VAL A 580 -15.05 27.87 -20.46
N ASN A 581 -15.48 26.63 -20.74
CA ASN A 581 -16.57 25.97 -20.04
C ASN A 581 -16.51 24.44 -20.20
N ALA A 582 -17.45 23.72 -19.58
CA ALA A 582 -17.64 22.29 -19.77
C ALA A 582 -19.12 21.93 -19.94
N ARG A 583 -19.39 20.87 -20.71
CA ARG A 583 -20.74 20.38 -21.05
C ARG A 583 -20.87 18.87 -20.85
N ARG A 584 -22.03 18.43 -20.37
CA ARG A 584 -22.45 17.03 -20.26
C ARG A 584 -23.58 16.71 -21.23
N TYR A 585 -23.51 15.54 -21.87
CA TYR A 585 -24.40 15.13 -22.96
C TYR A 585 -25.15 13.81 -22.70
N TRP A 586 -25.11 13.29 -21.47
CA TRP A 586 -25.82 12.09 -21.03
C TRP A 586 -26.44 12.28 -19.65
#